data_AF-A0A352VPA0-F1
#
_entry.id   AF-A0A352VPA0-F1
#
_cell.length_a   1.000
_cell.length_b   1.000
_cell.length_c   1.000
_cell.angle_alpha   90.00
_cell.angle_beta   90.00
_cell.angle_gamma   90.00
#
_symmetry.space_group_name_H-M   'P 1'
#
loop_
_entity.id
_entity.type
_entity.pdbx_description
1 polymer ?
#
loop_
_entity_poly.entity_id
_entity_poly.type
_entity_poly.pdbx_seq_one_letter_code
_entity_poly.pdbx_strand_id
1 'polypeptide(L)' 'MSDTTILSSTASACDHMDHVRTQLPYALLVAGVGMVLGNIGTAYGLPAWLALGGGAVVLFLVLRFRGEAVSP' A
#
# COMPACT_ATOMS: atom_id res chain seq x y z
N MET A 1 4.34 23.98 -30.72
CA MET A 1 4.80 22.61 -30.43
C MET A 1 6.31 22.66 -30.28
N SER A 2 6.82 22.76 -29.05
CA SER A 2 8.20 22.40 -28.68
C SER A 2 8.43 22.76 -27.22
N ASP A 3 8.28 24.04 -26.84
CA ASP A 3 8.90 24.47 -25.58
C ASP A 3 7.97 24.47 -24.35
N THR A 4 6.65 24.59 -24.54
CA THR A 4 5.66 24.47 -23.44
C THR A 4 5.04 23.08 -23.34
N THR A 5 5.11 22.27 -24.39
CA THR A 5 4.59 20.88 -24.42
C THR A 5 5.53 19.91 -23.72
N ILE A 6 6.85 20.08 -23.87
CA ILE A 6 7.87 19.28 -23.16
C ILE A 6 7.89 19.61 -21.66
N LEU A 7 7.70 20.89 -21.30
CA LEU A 7 7.62 21.33 -19.91
C LEU A 7 6.30 20.89 -19.24
N SER A 8 5.20 20.83 -20.00
CA SER A 8 3.92 20.31 -19.52
C SER A 8 3.89 18.77 -19.42
N SER A 9 4.57 18.03 -20.32
CA SER A 9 4.65 16.57 -20.23
C SER A 9 5.54 16.07 -19.09
N THR A 10 6.59 16.83 -18.74
CA THR A 10 7.43 16.56 -17.56
C THR A 10 6.73 16.89 -16.25
N ALA A 11 5.84 17.88 -16.21
CA ALA A 11 4.99 18.18 -15.05
C ALA A 11 3.81 17.19 -14.89
N SER A 12 3.18 16.76 -15.99
CA SER A 12 1.99 15.88 -15.98
C SER A 12 2.29 14.40 -15.65
N ALA A 13 3.54 13.97 -15.73
CA ALA A 13 3.94 12.59 -15.41
C ALA A 13 4.34 12.39 -13.93
N CYS A 14 4.47 13.45 -13.15
CA CYS A 14 5.06 13.37 -11.80
C CYS A 14 4.03 13.30 -10.67
N ASP A 15 2.89 13.98 -10.75
CA ASP A 15 1.96 14.00 -9.61
C ASP A 15 1.37 12.61 -9.29
N HIS A 16 1.03 11.84 -10.34
CA HIS A 16 0.53 10.47 -10.18
C HIS A 16 1.63 9.47 -9.85
N MET A 17 2.82 9.62 -10.42
CA MET A 17 3.97 8.74 -10.10
C MET A 17 4.43 8.92 -8.66
N ASP A 18 4.42 10.15 -8.13
CA ASP A 18 4.75 10.42 -6.73
C ASP A 18 3.69 9.84 -5.78
N HIS A 19 2.40 9.92 -6.13
CA HIS A 19 1.33 9.22 -5.40
C HIS A 19 1.47 7.70 -5.44
N VAL A 20 1.75 7.09 -6.59
CA VAL A 20 1.96 5.64 -6.69
C VAL A 20 3.20 5.20 -5.92
N ARG A 21 4.27 5.99 -5.97
CA ARG A 21 5.53 5.69 -5.27
C ARG A 21 5.39 5.75 -3.76
N THR A 22 4.57 6.66 -3.24
CA THR A 22 4.23 6.72 -1.81
C THR A 22 3.21 5.65 -1.40
N GLN A 23 2.33 5.20 -2.29
CA GLN A 23 1.32 4.16 -2.01
C GLN A 23 1.83 2.72 -2.16
N LEU A 24 2.81 2.47 -3.04
CA LEU A 24 3.44 1.17 -3.28
C LEU A 24 3.88 0.43 -2.00
N PRO A 25 4.59 1.05 -1.03
CA PRO A 25 4.99 0.36 0.19
C PRO A 25 3.79 -0.13 1.01
N TYR A 26 2.70 0.65 1.06
CA TYR A 26 1.47 0.24 1.75
C TYR A 26 0.74 -0.87 1.00
N ALA A 27 0.67 -0.79 -0.34
CA ALA A 27 0.04 -1.82 -1.17
C ALA A 27 0.76 -3.17 -1.06
N LEU A 28 2.09 -3.18 -1.06
CA LEU A 28 2.89 -4.40 -0.89
C LEU A 28 2.69 -5.03 0.49
N LEU A 29 2.58 -4.21 1.53
CA LEU A 29 2.34 -4.67 2.89
C LEU A 29 0.96 -5.33 3.02
N VAL A 30 -0.09 -4.68 2.52
CA VAL A 30 -1.45 -5.25 2.51
C VAL A 30 -1.51 -6.51 1.66
N ALA A 31 -0.86 -6.52 0.49
CA ALA A 31 -0.78 -7.71 -0.36
C ALA A 31 -0.09 -8.89 0.35
N GLY A 32 1.01 -8.66 1.04
CA GLY A 32 1.71 -9.69 1.82
C GLY A 32 0.85 -10.25 2.95
N VAL A 33 0.19 -9.38 3.73
CA VAL A 33 -0.71 -9.80 4.82
C VAL A 33 -1.91 -10.58 4.27
N GLY A 34 -2.52 -10.12 3.17
CA GLY A 34 -3.65 -10.79 2.52
C GLY A 34 -3.27 -12.15 1.92
N MET A 35 -2.08 -12.28 1.35
CA MET A 35 -1.56 -13.55 0.83
C MET A 35 -1.40 -14.58 1.96
N VAL A 36 -0.79 -14.17 3.08
CA VAL A 36 -0.45 -15.08 4.19
C VAL A 36 -1.68 -15.42 5.03
N LEU A 37 -2.43 -14.43 5.51
CA LEU A 37 -3.58 -14.68 6.40
C LEU A 37 -4.85 -14.99 5.62
N GLY A 38 -5.09 -14.29 4.52
CA GLY A 38 -6.31 -14.42 3.72
C GLY A 38 -6.27 -15.63 2.78
N ASN A 39 -5.26 -15.75 1.93
CA ASN A 39 -5.26 -16.85 0.95
C ASN A 39 -4.73 -18.15 1.59
N ILE A 40 -3.48 -18.12 2.07
CA ILE A 40 -2.82 -19.31 2.63
C ILE A 40 -3.47 -19.73 3.95
N GLY A 41 -3.64 -18.82 4.89
CA GLY A 41 -4.22 -19.10 6.20
C GLY A 41 -5.61 -19.71 6.09
N THR A 42 -6.52 -19.04 5.36
CA THR A 42 -7.89 -19.53 5.17
C THR A 42 -7.92 -20.85 4.38
N ALA A 43 -7.00 -21.07 3.43
CA ALA A 43 -6.87 -22.36 2.73
C ALA A 43 -6.46 -23.52 3.67
N TYR A 44 -5.70 -23.26 4.73
CA TYR A 44 -5.38 -24.24 5.79
C TYR A 44 -6.46 -24.35 6.87
N GLY A 45 -7.61 -23.69 6.72
CA GLY A 45 -8.75 -23.81 7.63
C GLY A 45 -8.83 -22.73 8.71
N LEU A 46 -8.05 -21.64 8.64
CA LEU A 46 -8.32 -20.47 9.47
C LEU A 46 -9.71 -19.91 9.13
N PRO A 47 -10.56 -19.64 10.13
CA PRO A 47 -11.86 -19.03 9.87
C PRO A 47 -11.67 -17.58 9.44
N ALA A 48 -12.47 -17.15 8.46
CA ALA A 48 -12.30 -15.85 7.79
C ALA A 48 -12.30 -14.65 8.76
N TRP A 49 -13.08 -14.69 9.84
CA TRP A 49 -13.12 -13.61 10.82
C TRP A 49 -11.82 -13.48 11.63
N LEU A 50 -11.12 -14.59 11.91
CA LEU A 50 -9.79 -14.56 12.53
C LEU A 50 -8.74 -14.04 11.55
N ALA A 51 -8.83 -14.42 10.28
CA ALA A 51 -7.94 -13.89 9.24
C ALA A 51 -8.10 -12.37 9.08
N LEU A 52 -9.35 -11.87 9.07
CA LEU A 52 -9.66 -10.45 9.00
C LEU A 52 -9.21 -9.70 10.26
N GLY A 53 -9.55 -10.21 11.45
CA GLY A 53 -9.15 -9.60 12.72
C GLY A 53 -7.63 -9.59 12.89
N GLY A 54 -6.97 -10.71 12.61
CA GLY A 54 -5.52 -10.84 12.64
C GLY A 54 -4.84 -9.92 11.62
N GLY A 55 -5.37 -9.82 10.41
CA GLY A 55 -4.89 -8.88 9.39
C GLY A 55 -4.99 -7.43 9.85
N ALA A 56 -6.14 -7.02 10.41
CA ALA A 56 -6.32 -5.67 10.95
C ALA A 56 -5.33 -5.36 12.09
N VAL A 57 -5.11 -6.31 13.00
CA VAL A 57 -4.13 -6.17 14.09
C VAL A 57 -2.71 -6.06 13.55
N VAL A 58 -2.33 -6.90 12.58
CA VAL A 58 -0.99 -6.85 11.97
C VAL A 58 -0.77 -5.51 11.27
N LEU A 59 -1.73 -5.06 10.45
CA LEU A 59 -1.65 -3.76 9.78
C LEU A 59 -1.57 -2.61 10.79
N PHE A 60 -2.39 -2.63 11.84
CA PHE A 60 -2.37 -1.63 12.91
C PHE A 60 -1.02 -1.58 13.62
N LEU A 61 -0.46 -2.73 13.98
CA LEU A 61 0.85 -2.80 14.64
C LEU A 61 1.97 -2.32 13.74
N VAL A 62 1.97 -2.72 12.46
CA VAL A 62 3.02 -2.26 11.53
C VAL A 62 2.92 -0.74 11.34
N LEU A 63 1.72 -0.19 11.16
CA LEU A 63 1.53 1.27 11.11
C LEU A 63 1.93 1.96 12.42
N ARG A 64 1.67 1.34 13.58
CA ARG A 64 2.04 1.90 14.89
C ARG A 64 3.55 1.98 15.10
N PHE A 65 4.30 1.00 14.60
CA PHE A 65 5.76 0.91 14.76
C PHE A 65 6.57 1.52 13.61
N ARG A 66 6.03 1.56 12.38
CA ARG A 66 6.69 2.06 11.17
C ARG A 66 6.05 3.31 10.58
N GLY A 67 4.95 3.79 11.13
CA GLY A 67 4.30 5.01 10.69
C GLY A 67 5.06 6.23 11.17
N GLU A 68 5.84 6.83 10.27
CA GLU A 68 6.31 8.20 10.44
C GLU A 68 5.19 9.15 9.96
N ALA A 69 4.97 10.25 10.70
CA ALA A 69 3.96 11.23 10.32
C ALA A 69 4.37 11.86 8.98
N VAL A 70 3.50 11.74 7.96
CA VAL A 70 3.68 12.46 6.70
C VAL A 70 3.61 13.95 7.01
N SER A 71 4.76 14.61 7.02
CA SER A 71 4.89 16.05 7.21
C SER A 71 4.17 16.78 6.05
N PRO A 72 3.26 17.72 6.33
CA PRO A 72 2.60 18.52 5.31
C PRO A 72 3.56 19.49 4.60
#